data_AF-A0A8T2IFZ5-F1
#
_entry.id   AF-A0A8T2IFZ5-F1
#
_cell.length_a   1.000
_cell.length_b   1.000
_cell.length_c   1.000
_cell.angle_alpha   90.00
_cell.angle_beta   90.00
_cell.angle_gamma   90.00
#
_symmetry.space_group_name_H-M   'P 1'
#
loop_
_entity.id
_entity.type
_entity.pdbx_description
1 polymer ?
#
loop_
_entity_poly.entity_id
_entity_poly.type
_entity_poly.pdbx_seq_one_letter_code
_entity_poly.pdbx_strand_id
1 'polypeptide(L)'
;MDPLGARSCFVDVETLPSWTDVKDGEDVADHSGQERGIRSPFPYRKDINGKVILWRGDVALLNCTTLVNTSNETLSDKNPVSDSICRYAGPELPEEMQKLKGCRTGEAKLTKGFNLAARYIIHTVGPKYKTKYRTAAESSLYSCYRNVLQLAMEEGMSSVGFCVISTQKRCYPLEDATHIALRTVRRFLETHGSALDKVVFAVTEQEEGTYKRLLPLYFPRSIEEERCSVSLLPSDIGNADGEPVVPERQIRISEKPGIQENDSEEEGLEKDLSLIGSHAFARMEGDIDKQRKLALQGQMSGVALQKQHQRNYNRWLSRARTEDLSDVAALKALYQSG
;
A
#
# COMPACT_ATOMS: atom_id res chain seq x y z
N MET A 1 19.99 -37.69 8.48
CA MET A 1 19.18 -38.70 9.21
C MET A 1 19.40 -38.46 10.68
N ASP A 2 18.35 -38.06 11.40
CA ASP A 2 18.37 -38.02 12.87
C ASP A 2 18.63 -39.42 13.43
N PRO A 3 19.40 -39.59 14.51
CA PRO A 3 19.73 -40.90 15.07
C PRO A 3 18.53 -41.66 15.67
N LEU A 4 17.34 -41.05 15.68
CA LEU A 4 16.10 -41.60 16.24
C LEU A 4 15.05 -42.02 15.20
N GLY A 5 15.35 -41.94 13.90
CA GLY A 5 14.41 -42.39 12.85
C GLY A 5 13.11 -41.57 12.75
N ALA A 6 13.03 -40.42 13.40
CA ALA A 6 11.94 -39.47 13.21
C ALA A 6 12.04 -38.89 11.79
N ARG A 7 10.94 -38.99 11.02
CA ARG A 7 10.83 -38.27 9.75
C ARG A 7 10.95 -36.78 10.07
N SER A 8 11.83 -36.06 9.38
CA SER A 8 11.90 -34.61 9.45
C SER A 8 10.52 -34.05 9.10
N CYS A 9 9.83 -33.44 10.06
CA CYS A 9 8.50 -32.87 9.89
C CYS A 9 8.51 -31.56 9.06
N PHE A 10 9.60 -31.25 8.37
CA PHE A 10 9.77 -30.04 7.58
C PHE A 10 10.00 -30.39 6.10
N VAL A 11 9.66 -29.45 5.23
CA VAL A 11 9.83 -29.51 3.79
C VAL A 11 11.07 -28.73 3.42
N ASP A 12 11.99 -29.40 2.74
CA ASP A 12 13.23 -28.79 2.29
C ASP A 12 13.03 -28.00 0.99
N VAL A 13 13.29 -26.70 1.04
CA VAL A 13 13.14 -25.76 -0.07
C VAL A 13 14.02 -26.16 -1.26
N GLU A 14 15.15 -26.81 -1.02
CA GLU A 14 16.02 -27.30 -2.10
C GLU A 14 15.41 -28.47 -2.89
N THR A 15 14.48 -29.22 -2.28
CA THR A 15 13.81 -30.34 -2.95
C THR A 15 12.61 -29.92 -3.79
N LEU A 16 12.16 -28.67 -3.64
CA LEU A 16 11.00 -28.16 -4.35
C LEU A 16 11.35 -27.76 -5.79
N PRO A 17 10.50 -28.11 -6.77
CA PRO A 17 10.74 -27.74 -8.16
C PRO A 17 10.67 -26.23 -8.32
N SER A 18 11.67 -25.67 -8.99
CA SER A 18 11.65 -24.25 -9.34
C SER A 18 10.66 -24.00 -10.48
N TRP A 19 10.24 -22.75 -10.66
CA TRP A 19 9.29 -22.38 -11.70
C TRP A 19 9.80 -22.72 -13.12
N THR A 20 11.11 -22.79 -13.34
CA THR A 20 11.69 -23.27 -14.61
C THR A 20 11.45 -24.75 -14.88
N ASP A 21 11.29 -25.56 -13.83
CA ASP A 21 11.19 -27.02 -13.93
C ASP A 21 9.74 -27.49 -14.12
N VAL A 22 8.78 -26.61 -13.81
CA VAL A 22 7.35 -26.88 -13.97
C VAL A 22 6.97 -26.78 -15.44
N LYS A 23 6.80 -27.94 -16.08
CA LYS A 23 6.16 -28.04 -17.40
C LYS A 23 4.66 -28.21 -17.20
N ASP A 24 3.87 -27.33 -17.79
CA ASP A 24 2.42 -27.57 -17.86
C ASP A 24 2.14 -28.67 -18.89
N GLY A 25 1.24 -29.59 -18.53
CA GLY A 25 0.64 -30.52 -19.49
C GLY A 25 -0.48 -29.81 -20.24
N GLU A 26 -0.30 -29.70 -21.56
CA GLU A 26 -1.28 -29.38 -22.60
C GLU A 26 -1.94 -27.97 -22.62
N ASP A 27 -2.00 -27.46 -23.86
CA ASP A 27 -2.81 -26.37 -24.42
C ASP A 27 -2.51 -24.91 -24.05
N VAL A 28 -1.55 -24.34 -24.78
CA VAL A 28 -1.60 -22.92 -25.16
C VAL A 28 -1.96 -22.85 -26.65
N ALA A 29 -3.14 -22.32 -26.94
CA ALA A 29 -3.66 -22.12 -28.28
C ALA A 29 -2.67 -21.34 -29.16
N ASP A 30 -2.41 -21.88 -30.34
CA ASP A 30 -1.56 -21.31 -31.38
C ASP A 30 -2.20 -20.02 -31.93
N HIS A 31 -1.73 -18.87 -31.45
CA HIS A 31 -2.14 -17.56 -31.95
C HIS A 31 -1.00 -16.95 -32.77
N SER A 32 -1.01 -17.28 -34.07
CA SER A 32 -0.19 -16.62 -35.08
C SER A 32 -0.68 -15.16 -35.29
N GLY A 33 -0.07 -14.20 -34.60
CA GLY A 33 -0.40 -12.78 -34.69
C GLY A 33 0.83 -11.89 -34.82
N GLN A 34 0.96 -11.29 -36.02
CA GLN A 34 1.86 -10.23 -36.50
C GLN A 34 2.93 -9.59 -35.59
N GLU A 35 4.14 -9.56 -36.14
CA GLU A 35 5.32 -8.82 -35.71
C GLU A 35 5.07 -7.30 -35.57
N ARG A 36 4.97 -6.82 -34.33
CA ARG A 36 5.41 -5.47 -33.95
C ARG A 36 6.15 -5.57 -32.63
N GLY A 37 7.34 -4.98 -32.55
CA GLY A 37 8.31 -5.10 -31.47
C GLY A 37 7.88 -4.51 -30.12
N ILE A 38 6.76 -4.97 -29.57
CA ILE A 38 6.33 -4.68 -28.21
C ILE A 38 7.13 -5.62 -27.31
N ARG A 39 8.17 -5.09 -26.66
CA ARG A 39 8.88 -5.82 -25.61
C ARG A 39 7.95 -5.96 -24.41
N SER A 40 7.83 -7.16 -23.87
CA SER A 40 7.06 -7.37 -22.64
C SER A 40 7.64 -6.53 -21.50
N PRO A 41 6.81 -5.93 -20.63
CA PRO A 41 7.29 -5.27 -19.42
C PRO A 41 7.99 -6.25 -18.46
N PHE A 42 7.81 -7.56 -18.65
CA PHE A 42 8.45 -8.64 -17.90
C PHE A 42 9.11 -9.63 -18.88
N PRO A 43 10.37 -9.40 -19.28
CA PRO A 43 11.05 -10.25 -20.25
C PRO A 43 11.39 -11.63 -19.67
N TYR A 44 11.55 -12.63 -20.55
CA TYR A 44 12.06 -13.95 -20.17
C TYR A 44 13.44 -13.83 -19.50
N ARG A 45 13.54 -14.36 -18.28
CA ARG A 45 14.78 -14.33 -17.47
C ARG A 45 14.90 -15.62 -16.67
N LYS A 46 15.80 -16.51 -17.13
CA LYS A 46 16.04 -17.82 -16.51
C LYS A 46 16.57 -17.69 -15.08
N ASP A 47 17.37 -16.66 -14.82
CA ASP A 47 18.02 -16.38 -13.55
C ASP A 47 17.02 -16.13 -12.41
N ILE A 48 15.92 -15.38 -12.60
CA ILE A 48 14.90 -15.26 -11.56
C ILE A 48 13.83 -16.35 -11.61
N ASN A 49 13.49 -16.90 -12.78
CA ASN A 49 12.55 -18.02 -12.80
C ASN A 49 13.06 -19.20 -11.96
N GLY A 50 14.38 -19.46 -11.93
CA GLY A 50 14.98 -20.50 -11.07
C GLY A 50 14.91 -20.22 -9.57
N LYS A 51 14.57 -18.98 -9.17
CA LYS A 51 14.44 -18.54 -7.77
C LYS A 51 13.03 -18.66 -7.25
N VAL A 52 12.03 -18.60 -8.14
CA VAL A 52 10.62 -18.65 -7.76
C VAL A 52 10.17 -20.11 -7.66
N ILE A 53 9.46 -20.43 -6.59
CA ILE A 53 8.85 -21.74 -6.36
C ILE A 53 7.37 -21.51 -6.04
N LEU A 54 6.48 -22.22 -6.72
CA LEU A 54 5.07 -22.34 -6.33
C LEU A 54 4.90 -23.67 -5.59
N TRP A 55 4.44 -23.62 -4.35
CA TRP A 55 4.27 -24.82 -3.54
C TRP A 55 2.91 -24.84 -2.86
N ARG A 56 2.19 -25.95 -3.01
CA ARG A 56 0.94 -26.18 -2.30
C ARG A 56 1.22 -26.83 -0.96
N GLY A 57 0.96 -26.12 0.13
CA GLY A 57 1.11 -26.64 1.47
C GLY A 57 1.15 -25.57 2.53
N ASP A 58 1.42 -26.00 3.76
CA ASP A 58 1.50 -25.14 4.92
C ASP A 58 2.86 -24.46 5.05
N VAL A 59 2.88 -23.13 4.95
CA VAL A 59 4.09 -22.31 5.00
C VAL A 59 4.94 -22.61 6.25
N ALA A 60 4.33 -22.99 7.38
CA ALA A 60 5.02 -23.27 8.63
C ALA A 60 5.97 -24.48 8.55
N LEU A 61 5.80 -25.35 7.56
CA LEU A 61 6.63 -26.54 7.36
C LEU A 61 7.90 -26.28 6.54
N LEU A 62 8.01 -25.13 5.88
CA LEU A 62 9.15 -24.81 5.02
C LEU A 62 10.41 -24.48 5.85
N ASN A 63 11.56 -25.01 5.46
CA ASN A 63 12.86 -24.68 6.05
C ASN A 63 13.52 -23.42 5.42
N CYS A 64 12.71 -22.46 4.93
CA CYS A 64 13.22 -21.18 4.45
C CYS A 64 13.99 -20.43 5.56
N THR A 65 14.86 -19.49 5.22
CA THR A 65 15.50 -18.62 6.23
C THR A 65 14.45 -17.83 7.00
N THR A 66 13.42 -17.34 6.30
CA THR A 66 12.30 -16.64 6.90
C THR A 66 10.96 -17.05 6.32
N LEU A 67 9.93 -17.02 7.16
CA LEU A 67 8.54 -17.25 6.77
C LEU A 67 7.71 -16.00 7.01
N VAL A 68 6.72 -15.79 6.16
CA VAL A 68 5.83 -14.64 6.26
C VAL A 68 4.57 -15.05 7.00
N ASN A 69 4.27 -14.34 8.08
CA ASN A 69 3.00 -14.45 8.78
C ASN A 69 2.10 -13.25 8.42
N THR A 70 0.86 -13.53 8.02
CA THR A 70 -0.18 -12.49 7.83
C THR A 70 -1.04 -12.41 9.09
N SER A 71 -1.16 -11.22 9.67
CA SER A 71 -1.92 -11.02 10.92
C SER A 71 -2.73 -9.72 10.91
N ASN A 72 -3.15 -9.27 12.09
CA ASN A 72 -3.82 -7.98 12.32
C ASN A 72 -2.92 -6.99 13.04
N GLU A 73 -3.44 -5.79 13.22
CA GLU A 73 -2.71 -4.65 13.76
C GLU A 73 -2.23 -4.90 15.20
N THR A 74 -2.90 -5.79 15.93
CA THR A 74 -2.58 -6.22 17.29
C THR A 74 -1.76 -7.51 17.35
N LEU A 75 -1.39 -8.10 16.20
CA LEU A 75 -0.69 -9.38 16.10
C LEU A 75 -1.38 -10.52 16.87
N SER A 76 -2.71 -10.53 16.87
CA SER A 76 -3.55 -11.51 17.58
C SER A 76 -4.63 -12.11 16.69
N ASP A 77 -4.47 -12.00 15.38
CA ASP A 77 -5.45 -12.52 14.42
C ASP A 77 -5.45 -14.05 14.44
N LYS A 78 -6.64 -14.62 14.50
CA LYS A 78 -6.87 -16.05 14.30
C LYS A 78 -7.14 -16.29 12.84
N ASN A 79 -6.16 -16.89 12.16
CA ASN A 79 -6.25 -17.29 10.77
C ASN A 79 -5.41 -18.57 10.56
N PRO A 80 -5.71 -19.39 9.54
CA PRO A 80 -5.08 -20.71 9.39
C PRO A 80 -3.55 -20.66 9.33
N VAL A 81 -2.98 -19.62 8.71
CA VAL A 81 -1.54 -19.41 8.59
C VAL A 81 -0.92 -19.09 9.95
N SER A 82 -1.43 -18.08 10.64
CA SER A 82 -0.93 -17.64 11.94
C SER A 82 -1.15 -18.71 13.01
N ASP A 83 -2.27 -19.45 12.95
CA ASP A 83 -2.54 -20.56 13.87
C ASP A 83 -1.55 -21.69 13.66
N SER A 84 -1.22 -22.02 12.42
CA SER A 84 -0.18 -23.02 12.10
C SER A 84 1.21 -22.58 12.55
N ILE A 85 1.62 -21.35 12.20
CA ILE A 85 2.91 -20.78 12.59
C ILE A 85 3.06 -20.76 14.12
N CYS A 86 2.04 -20.30 14.85
CA CYS A 86 2.06 -20.33 16.32
C CYS A 86 2.12 -21.75 16.89
N ARG A 87 1.42 -22.70 16.27
CA ARG A 87 1.43 -24.11 16.69
C ARG A 87 2.81 -24.75 16.55
N TYR A 88 3.50 -24.51 15.45
CA TYR A 88 4.82 -25.10 15.20
C TYR A 88 5.96 -24.33 15.87
N ALA A 89 5.88 -23.00 15.98
CA ALA A 89 6.87 -22.17 16.67
C ALA A 89 6.87 -22.39 18.20
N GLY A 90 5.70 -22.67 18.79
CA GLY A 90 5.55 -22.89 20.22
C GLY A 90 5.09 -21.64 21.00
N PRO A 91 4.95 -21.76 22.34
CA PRO A 91 4.36 -20.71 23.18
C PRO A 91 5.20 -19.45 23.32
N GLU A 92 6.49 -19.50 22.96
CA GLU A 92 7.42 -18.37 23.03
C GLU A 92 7.09 -17.27 21.99
N LEU A 93 6.53 -17.66 20.84
CA LEU A 93 6.20 -16.73 19.76
C LEU A 93 5.13 -15.70 20.16
N PRO A 94 3.97 -16.09 20.71
CA PRO A 94 2.99 -15.12 21.23
C PRO A 94 3.56 -14.13 22.25
N GLU A 95 4.48 -14.57 23.12
CA GLU A 95 5.13 -13.68 24.10
C GLU A 95 6.03 -12.63 23.43
N GLU A 96 6.77 -13.02 22.39
CA GLU A 96 7.57 -12.09 21.59
C GLU A 96 6.68 -11.13 20.78
N MET A 97 5.60 -11.64 20.18
CA MET A 97 4.63 -10.83 19.44
C MET A 97 3.97 -9.74 20.31
N GLN A 98 3.72 -10.01 21.59
CA GLN A 98 3.22 -9.01 22.54
C GLN A 98 4.24 -7.88 22.79
N LYS A 99 5.55 -8.16 22.75
CA LYS A 99 6.61 -7.16 22.94
C LYS A 99 6.73 -6.18 21.77
N LEU A 100 6.30 -6.58 20.57
CA LEU A 100 6.35 -5.74 19.35
C LEU A 100 5.38 -4.55 19.35
N LYS A 101 4.43 -4.50 20.30
CA LYS A 101 3.40 -3.45 20.43
C LYS A 101 2.61 -3.22 19.13
N GLY A 102 2.19 -4.31 18.47
CA GLY A 102 1.37 -4.29 17.26
C GLY A 102 2.16 -4.04 15.97
N CYS A 103 1.48 -3.98 14.83
CA CYS A 103 2.05 -3.74 13.50
C CYS A 103 1.06 -2.95 12.65
N ARG A 104 1.48 -1.89 11.95
CA ARG A 104 0.55 -1.13 11.11
C ARG A 104 0.26 -1.89 9.81
N THR A 105 -0.87 -1.60 9.19
CA THR A 105 -1.23 -2.12 7.86
C THR A 105 -0.16 -1.72 6.84
N GLY A 106 0.35 -2.69 6.08
CA GLY A 106 1.45 -2.48 5.13
C GLY A 106 2.85 -2.55 5.74
N GLU A 107 2.98 -2.50 7.07
CA GLU A 107 4.27 -2.63 7.76
C GLU A 107 4.65 -4.11 7.92
N ALA A 108 5.94 -4.36 8.18
CA ALA A 108 6.47 -5.69 8.48
C ALA A 108 7.37 -5.62 9.73
N LYS A 109 7.34 -6.66 10.58
CA LYS A 109 8.15 -6.78 11.79
C LYS A 109 8.75 -8.17 11.91
N LEU A 110 9.97 -8.24 12.44
CA LEU A 110 10.75 -9.46 12.55
C LEU A 110 10.66 -10.07 13.96
N THR A 111 10.60 -11.39 14.03
CA THR A 111 10.73 -12.22 15.24
C THR A 111 11.56 -13.47 14.93
N LYS A 112 11.92 -14.21 15.97
CA LYS A 112 12.60 -15.50 15.83
C LYS A 112 11.61 -16.59 15.41
N GLY A 113 12.10 -17.61 14.71
CA GLY A 113 11.32 -18.79 14.30
C GLY A 113 11.09 -19.81 15.41
N PHE A 114 11.82 -19.73 16.53
CA PHE A 114 11.72 -20.65 17.67
C PHE A 114 11.86 -22.11 17.25
N ASN A 115 10.80 -22.91 17.40
CA ASN A 115 10.78 -24.34 17.06
C ASN A 115 10.42 -24.61 15.58
N LEU A 116 10.25 -23.57 14.75
CA LEU A 116 10.11 -23.75 13.30
C LEU A 116 11.43 -24.18 12.68
N ALA A 117 11.34 -24.84 11.51
CA ALA A 117 12.51 -25.09 10.67
C ALA A 117 13.13 -23.79 10.13
N ALA A 118 12.31 -22.74 10.01
CA ALA A 118 12.77 -21.41 9.63
C ALA A 118 13.40 -20.66 10.79
N ARG A 119 14.44 -19.86 10.48
CA ARG A 119 15.19 -19.10 11.50
C ARG A 119 14.41 -17.90 12.02
N TYR A 120 13.63 -17.27 11.13
CA TYR A 120 12.91 -16.04 11.43
C TYR A 120 11.47 -16.08 10.92
N ILE A 121 10.64 -15.22 11.49
CA ILE A 121 9.28 -14.95 11.00
C ILE A 121 9.16 -13.45 10.77
N ILE A 122 8.67 -13.07 9.59
CA ILE A 122 8.29 -11.69 9.29
C ILE A 122 6.78 -11.59 9.37
N HIS A 123 6.28 -10.85 10.36
CA HIS A 123 4.87 -10.55 10.54
C HIS A 123 4.50 -9.31 9.74
N THR A 124 3.49 -9.43 8.88
CA THR A 124 2.94 -8.31 8.14
C THR A 124 1.42 -8.28 8.25
N VAL A 125 0.83 -7.11 8.00
CA VAL A 125 -0.61 -6.87 8.15
C VAL A 125 -1.19 -6.42 6.82
N GLY A 126 -1.90 -7.34 6.16
CA GLY A 126 -2.62 -7.05 4.93
C GLY A 126 -3.79 -6.07 5.14
N PRO A 127 -4.20 -5.31 4.12
CA PRO A 127 -5.32 -4.37 4.24
C PRO A 127 -6.67 -5.09 4.35
N LYS A 128 -7.63 -4.46 5.04
CA LYS A 128 -9.04 -4.86 4.94
C LYS A 128 -9.62 -4.27 3.66
N TYR A 129 -9.99 -5.12 2.71
CA TYR A 129 -10.47 -4.67 1.42
C TYR A 129 -11.88 -4.11 1.53
N LYS A 130 -12.06 -2.91 0.97
CA LYS A 130 -13.37 -2.27 0.77
C LYS A 130 -13.33 -1.62 -0.60
N THR A 131 -14.35 -1.81 -1.43
CA THR A 131 -14.41 -1.25 -2.79
C THR A 131 -14.15 0.26 -2.83
N LYS A 132 -14.66 1.00 -1.84
CA LYS A 132 -14.44 2.45 -1.69
C LYS A 132 -12.99 2.87 -1.42
N TYR A 133 -12.14 1.95 -0.97
CA TYR A 133 -10.74 2.19 -0.63
C TYR A 133 -9.80 1.29 -1.44
N ARG A 134 -10.19 0.93 -2.67
CA ARG A 134 -9.41 0.04 -3.55
C ARG A 134 -7.95 0.49 -3.67
N THR A 135 -7.70 1.75 -4.05
CA THR A 135 -6.34 2.28 -4.25
C THR A 135 -5.49 2.24 -2.98
N ALA A 136 -6.09 2.52 -1.81
CA ALA A 136 -5.39 2.42 -0.52
C ALA A 136 -5.07 0.97 -0.15
N ALA A 137 -5.98 0.03 -0.47
CA ALA A 137 -5.75 -1.39 -0.26
C ALA A 137 -4.64 -1.93 -1.19
N GLU A 138 -4.64 -1.55 -2.47
CA GLU A 138 -3.59 -1.95 -3.42
C GLU A 138 -2.20 -1.48 -2.94
N SER A 139 -2.07 -0.20 -2.57
CA SER A 139 -0.82 0.37 -2.03
C SER A 139 -0.38 -0.28 -0.71
N SER A 140 -1.34 -0.62 0.16
CA SER A 140 -1.04 -1.31 1.43
C SER A 140 -0.57 -2.75 1.21
N LEU A 141 -1.20 -3.49 0.29
CA LEU A 141 -0.80 -4.86 -0.02
C LEU A 141 0.57 -4.90 -0.69
N TYR A 142 0.83 -3.99 -1.63
CA TYR A 142 2.16 -3.75 -2.20
C TYR A 142 3.21 -3.50 -1.10
N SER A 143 2.91 -2.59 -0.17
CA SER A 143 3.79 -2.29 0.96
C SER A 143 4.11 -3.52 1.82
N CYS A 144 3.15 -4.44 2.02
CA CYS A 144 3.39 -5.69 2.75
C CYS A 144 4.50 -6.51 2.09
N TYR A 145 4.36 -6.81 0.79
CA TYR A 145 5.36 -7.60 0.04
C TYR A 145 6.70 -6.88 -0.02
N ARG A 146 6.69 -5.57 -0.31
CA ARG A 146 7.91 -4.77 -0.39
C ARG A 146 8.68 -4.75 0.93
N ASN A 147 8.00 -4.50 2.05
CA ASN A 147 8.64 -4.39 3.36
C ASN A 147 9.14 -5.75 3.86
N VAL A 148 8.45 -6.85 3.54
CA VAL A 148 8.95 -8.20 3.81
C VAL A 148 10.25 -8.46 3.06
N LEU A 149 10.29 -8.18 1.75
CA LEU A 149 11.48 -8.40 0.92
C LEU A 149 12.64 -7.49 1.35
N GLN A 150 12.33 -6.25 1.73
CA GLN A 150 13.31 -5.30 2.25
C GLN A 150 13.94 -5.82 3.56
N LEU A 151 13.13 -6.27 4.53
CA LEU A 151 13.65 -6.84 5.78
C LEU A 151 14.48 -8.10 5.52
N ALA A 152 14.05 -8.96 4.60
CA ALA A 152 14.80 -10.16 4.24
C ALA A 152 16.18 -9.82 3.67
N MET A 153 16.26 -8.77 2.84
CA MET A 153 17.53 -8.28 2.29
C MET A 153 18.42 -7.65 3.37
N GLU A 154 17.87 -6.81 4.24
CA GLU A 154 18.61 -6.11 5.30
C GLU A 154 19.23 -7.10 6.31
N GLU A 155 18.54 -8.19 6.63
CA GLU A 155 19.01 -9.24 7.54
C GLU A 155 19.85 -10.33 6.84
N GLY A 156 20.12 -10.19 5.53
CA GLY A 156 20.93 -11.15 4.77
C GLY A 156 20.31 -12.55 4.65
N MET A 157 19.00 -12.63 4.51
CA MET A 157 18.25 -13.88 4.42
C MET A 157 18.31 -14.44 2.99
N SER A 158 18.67 -15.71 2.82
CA SER A 158 18.79 -16.32 1.49
C SER A 158 17.45 -16.80 0.92
N SER A 159 16.49 -17.20 1.75
CA SER A 159 15.19 -17.70 1.29
C SER A 159 13.99 -17.20 2.10
N VAL A 160 12.91 -16.89 1.38
CA VAL A 160 11.67 -16.34 1.93
C VAL A 160 10.47 -17.19 1.52
N GLY A 161 9.70 -17.67 2.50
CA GLY A 161 8.42 -18.35 2.28
C GLY A 161 7.23 -17.42 2.48
N PHE A 162 6.58 -17.00 1.40
CA PHE A 162 5.36 -16.20 1.43
C PHE A 162 4.12 -17.07 1.64
N CYS A 163 3.27 -16.68 2.59
CA CYS A 163 1.87 -17.07 2.57
C CYS A 163 1.06 -16.12 1.69
N VAL A 164 -0.18 -16.50 1.36
CA VAL A 164 -1.15 -15.59 0.74
C VAL A 164 -1.59 -14.54 1.77
N ILE A 165 -1.00 -13.34 1.69
CA ILE A 165 -1.22 -12.24 2.64
C ILE A 165 -2.70 -11.79 2.64
N SER A 166 -3.35 -11.85 1.47
CA SER A 166 -4.77 -11.55 1.27
C SER A 166 -5.66 -12.68 1.79
N THR A 167 -5.87 -12.74 3.10
CA THR A 167 -6.75 -13.74 3.70
C THR A 167 -8.21 -13.52 3.34
N GLN A 168 -9.00 -14.59 3.27
CA GLN A 168 -10.45 -14.53 2.99
C GLN A 168 -11.19 -13.59 3.95
N LYS A 169 -10.80 -13.57 5.22
CA LYS A 169 -11.36 -12.70 6.26
C LYS A 169 -11.20 -11.21 5.96
N ARG A 170 -10.20 -10.83 5.15
CA ARG A 170 -9.94 -9.45 4.72
C ARG A 170 -10.62 -9.10 3.39
N CYS A 171 -11.31 -10.05 2.76
CA CYS A 171 -12.15 -9.88 1.57
C CYS A 171 -11.45 -9.25 0.36
N TYR A 172 -10.13 -9.41 0.22
CA TYR A 172 -9.41 -8.91 -0.94
C TYR A 172 -9.65 -9.87 -2.13
N PRO A 173 -10.01 -9.38 -3.33
CA PRO A 173 -10.16 -10.22 -4.51
C PRO A 173 -8.86 -10.97 -4.81
N LEU A 174 -8.94 -12.30 -4.86
CA LEU A 174 -7.76 -13.16 -4.96
C LEU A 174 -6.91 -12.85 -6.21
N GLU A 175 -7.57 -12.65 -7.35
CA GLU A 175 -6.89 -12.32 -8.61
C GLU A 175 -6.15 -10.99 -8.54
N ASP A 176 -6.81 -9.90 -8.10
CA ASP A 176 -6.18 -8.60 -7.89
C ASP A 176 -4.99 -8.68 -6.92
N ALA A 177 -5.14 -9.43 -5.81
CA ALA A 177 -4.08 -9.62 -4.82
C ALA A 177 -2.87 -10.37 -5.40
N THR A 178 -3.13 -11.38 -6.23
CA THR A 178 -2.10 -12.22 -6.85
C THR A 178 -1.29 -11.42 -7.87
N HIS A 179 -1.95 -10.55 -8.67
CA HIS A 179 -1.25 -9.62 -9.56
C HIS A 179 -0.26 -8.73 -8.79
N ILE A 180 -0.67 -8.18 -7.63
CA ILE A 180 0.21 -7.33 -6.80
C ILE A 180 1.36 -8.16 -6.23
N ALA A 181 1.09 -9.36 -5.70
CA ALA A 181 2.10 -10.24 -5.12
C ALA A 181 3.20 -10.59 -6.14
N LEU A 182 2.79 -11.11 -7.30
CA LEU A 182 3.69 -11.57 -8.36
C LEU A 182 4.48 -10.41 -8.97
N ARG A 183 3.81 -9.29 -9.27
CA ARG A 183 4.46 -8.09 -9.78
C ARG A 183 5.53 -7.57 -8.83
N THR A 184 5.20 -7.44 -7.55
CA THR A 184 6.11 -6.86 -6.54
C THR A 184 7.35 -7.72 -6.38
N VAL A 185 7.18 -9.04 -6.26
CA VAL A 185 8.30 -10.00 -6.18
C VAL A 185 9.11 -9.97 -7.48
N ARG A 186 8.46 -9.91 -8.64
CA ARG A 186 9.14 -9.86 -9.94
C ARG A 186 10.05 -8.64 -10.06
N ARG A 187 9.54 -7.44 -9.78
CA ARG A 187 10.31 -6.19 -9.80
C ARG A 187 11.42 -6.17 -8.75
N PHE A 188 11.15 -6.70 -7.57
CA PHE A 188 12.17 -6.80 -6.53
C PHE A 188 13.33 -7.70 -6.95
N LEU A 189 13.06 -8.85 -7.56
CA LEU A 189 14.09 -9.78 -8.07
C LEU A 189 14.80 -9.24 -9.33
N GLU A 190 14.22 -8.28 -10.04
CA GLU A 190 14.89 -7.51 -11.09
C GLU A 190 16.01 -6.63 -10.55
N THR A 191 15.76 -5.94 -9.44
CA THR A 191 16.71 -4.99 -8.87
C THR A 191 17.66 -5.63 -7.85
N HIS A 192 17.15 -6.52 -6.99
CA HIS A 192 17.85 -7.10 -5.83
C HIS A 192 17.99 -8.61 -5.92
N GLY A 193 17.91 -9.17 -7.14
CA GLY A 193 17.94 -10.61 -7.36
C GLY A 193 19.15 -11.30 -6.76
N SER A 194 20.31 -10.66 -6.65
CA SER A 194 21.52 -11.26 -6.06
C SER A 194 21.43 -11.52 -4.55
N ALA A 195 20.54 -10.84 -3.83
CA ALA A 195 20.42 -10.96 -2.37
C ALA A 195 19.55 -12.15 -1.93
N LEU A 196 18.69 -12.67 -2.81
CA LEU A 196 17.76 -13.75 -2.52
C LEU A 196 18.03 -14.95 -3.43
N ASP A 197 18.14 -16.13 -2.86
CA ASP A 197 18.32 -17.38 -3.60
C ASP A 197 16.98 -18.00 -3.98
N LYS A 198 16.01 -18.01 -3.06
CA LYS A 198 14.70 -18.65 -3.26
C LYS A 198 13.54 -17.85 -2.68
N VAL A 199 12.47 -17.72 -3.46
CA VAL A 199 11.19 -17.16 -3.03
C VAL A 199 10.11 -18.21 -3.26
N VAL A 200 9.49 -18.66 -2.18
CA VAL A 200 8.45 -19.70 -2.21
C VAL A 200 7.09 -19.05 -2.00
N PHE A 201 6.16 -19.23 -2.94
CA PHE A 201 4.75 -18.92 -2.75
C PHE A 201 4.04 -20.16 -2.22
N ALA A 202 3.78 -20.19 -0.91
CA ALA A 202 3.00 -21.22 -0.25
C ALA A 202 1.50 -20.90 -0.40
N VAL A 203 0.79 -21.76 -1.13
CA VAL A 203 -0.62 -21.57 -1.49
C VAL A 203 -1.47 -22.75 -1.01
N THR A 204 -2.75 -22.48 -0.78
CA THR A 204 -3.77 -23.51 -0.58
C THR A 204 -4.33 -24.00 -1.92
N GLU A 205 -5.13 -25.07 -1.89
CA GLU A 205 -5.82 -25.60 -3.09
C GLU A 205 -6.69 -24.55 -3.80
N GLN A 206 -7.29 -23.62 -3.04
CA GLN A 206 -8.15 -22.58 -3.61
C GLN A 206 -7.37 -21.50 -4.36
N GLU A 207 -6.12 -21.28 -3.98
CA GLU A 207 -5.27 -20.22 -4.53
C GLU A 207 -4.36 -20.74 -5.66
N GLU A 208 -4.02 -22.03 -5.63
CA GLU A 208 -3.11 -22.67 -6.58
C GLU A 208 -3.48 -22.39 -8.05
N GLY A 209 -4.76 -22.52 -8.41
CA GLY A 209 -5.23 -22.28 -9.78
C GLY A 209 -4.99 -20.85 -10.26
N THR A 210 -5.22 -19.85 -9.41
CA THR A 210 -4.97 -18.44 -9.74
C THR A 210 -3.48 -18.16 -9.89
N TYR A 211 -2.65 -18.68 -8.99
CA TYR A 211 -1.19 -18.50 -9.09
C TYR A 211 -0.62 -19.15 -10.35
N LYS A 212 -1.04 -20.39 -10.68
CA LYS A 212 -0.61 -21.09 -11.91
C LYS A 212 -0.97 -20.30 -13.17
N ARG A 213 -2.17 -19.73 -13.23
CA ARG A 213 -2.63 -18.93 -14.37
C ARG A 213 -1.85 -17.62 -14.53
N LEU A 214 -1.50 -16.96 -13.42
CA LEU A 214 -0.90 -15.62 -13.45
C LEU A 214 0.64 -15.63 -13.45
N LEU A 215 1.29 -16.68 -12.95
CA LEU A 215 2.75 -16.79 -12.92
C LEU A 215 3.41 -16.61 -14.31
N PRO A 216 2.94 -17.24 -15.41
CA PRO A 216 3.50 -17.03 -16.74
C PRO A 216 3.46 -15.56 -17.20
N LEU A 217 2.54 -14.74 -16.67
CA LEU A 217 2.43 -13.33 -17.03
C LEU A 217 3.59 -12.48 -16.50
N TYR A 218 4.09 -12.82 -15.32
CA TYR A 218 5.17 -12.09 -14.64
C TYR A 218 6.52 -12.81 -14.73
N PHE A 219 6.49 -14.13 -14.87
CA PHE A 219 7.64 -15.03 -14.96
C PHE A 219 7.46 -15.94 -16.18
N PRO A 220 7.47 -15.39 -17.41
CA PRO A 220 7.38 -16.21 -18.62
C PRO A 220 8.55 -17.20 -18.64
N ARG A 221 8.31 -18.46 -19.00
CA ARG A 221 9.31 -19.55 -19.03
C ARG A 221 9.99 -19.69 -20.39
N SER A 222 9.42 -19.09 -21.44
CA SER A 222 10.00 -19.05 -22.78
C SER A 222 9.69 -17.72 -23.48
N ILE A 223 10.33 -17.49 -24.63
CA ILE A 223 10.09 -16.29 -25.44
C ILE A 223 8.68 -16.31 -26.03
N GLU A 224 8.13 -17.50 -26.29
CA GLU A 224 6.76 -17.69 -26.76
C GLU A 224 5.75 -17.30 -25.67
N GLU A 225 5.96 -17.77 -24.43
CA GLU A 225 5.13 -17.36 -23.29
C GLU A 225 5.22 -15.86 -23.02
N GLU A 226 6.40 -15.26 -23.17
CA GLU A 226 6.58 -13.81 -23.08
C GLU A 226 5.71 -13.08 -24.11
N ARG A 227 5.63 -13.58 -25.36
CA ARG A 227 4.80 -12.96 -26.40
C ARG A 227 3.31 -13.10 -26.09
N CYS A 228 2.89 -14.28 -25.63
CA CYS A 228 1.49 -14.53 -25.29
C CYS A 228 1.04 -13.75 -24.05
N SER A 229 1.92 -13.50 -23.08
CA SER A 229 1.55 -12.82 -21.84
C SER A 229 1.23 -11.33 -22.01
N VAL A 230 1.82 -10.67 -23.02
CA VAL A 230 1.63 -9.22 -23.26
C VAL A 230 0.16 -8.85 -23.43
N SER A 231 -0.64 -9.68 -24.09
CA SER A 231 -2.08 -9.42 -24.30
C SER A 231 -2.94 -9.72 -23.08
N LEU A 232 -2.42 -10.49 -22.12
CA LEU A 232 -3.13 -10.95 -20.92
C LEU A 232 -2.77 -10.14 -19.66
N LEU A 233 -1.78 -9.25 -19.75
CA LEU A 233 -1.40 -8.39 -18.63
C LEU A 233 -2.49 -7.36 -18.29
N PRO A 234 -2.70 -7.06 -17.00
CA PRO A 234 -3.64 -6.03 -16.58
C PRO A 234 -3.17 -4.63 -17.01
N SER A 235 -4.10 -3.68 -17.10
CA SER A 235 -3.80 -2.29 -17.48
C SER A 235 -2.86 -1.57 -16.52
N ASP A 236 -2.99 -1.81 -15.22
CA ASP A 236 -2.02 -1.38 -14.20
C ASP A 236 -0.97 -2.47 -14.00
N ILE A 237 0.23 -2.24 -14.55
CA ILE A 237 1.43 -3.05 -14.32
C ILE A 237 2.39 -2.43 -13.29
N GLY A 238 1.94 -1.43 -12.53
CA GLY A 238 2.74 -0.72 -11.54
C GLY A 238 3.92 0.08 -12.11
N ASN A 239 4.66 0.75 -11.23
CA ASN A 239 5.90 1.45 -11.58
C ASN A 239 7.11 0.49 -11.63
N ALA A 240 8.33 1.03 -11.71
CA ALA A 240 9.57 0.24 -11.74
C ALA A 240 9.76 -0.66 -10.50
N ASP A 241 9.18 -0.27 -9.35
CA ASP A 241 9.21 -1.06 -8.11
C ASP A 241 7.99 -1.98 -7.95
N GLY A 242 7.01 -1.89 -8.86
CA GLY A 242 5.76 -2.65 -8.83
C GLY A 242 4.64 -1.97 -8.04
N GLU A 243 4.85 -0.74 -7.56
CA GLU A 243 3.84 0.06 -6.86
C GLU A 243 2.69 0.43 -7.81
N PRO A 244 1.42 0.31 -7.38
CA PRO A 244 0.27 0.76 -8.17
C PRO A 244 0.37 2.26 -8.51
N VAL A 245 0.28 2.61 -9.79
CA VAL A 245 0.36 4.00 -10.23
C VAL A 245 -1.02 4.65 -10.11
N VAL A 246 -1.14 5.65 -9.25
CA VAL A 246 -2.38 6.45 -9.10
C VAL A 246 -2.14 7.82 -9.74
N PRO A 247 -2.67 8.10 -10.95
CA PRO A 247 -2.42 9.36 -11.65
C PRO A 247 -2.81 10.60 -10.85
N GLU A 248 -3.87 10.50 -10.04
CA GLU A 248 -4.36 11.58 -9.17
C GLU A 248 -3.36 11.99 -8.08
N ARG A 249 -2.40 11.11 -7.73
CA ARG A 249 -1.37 11.37 -6.71
C ARG A 249 -0.05 11.85 -7.29
N GLN A 250 0.08 11.93 -8.62
CA GLN A 250 1.31 12.40 -9.25
C GLN A 250 1.45 13.92 -9.06
N ILE A 251 2.62 14.35 -8.60
CA ILE A 251 2.95 15.77 -8.50
C ILE A 251 3.03 16.32 -9.93
N ARG A 252 2.08 17.18 -10.31
CA ARG A 252 2.12 17.92 -11.58
C ARG A 252 3.14 19.03 -11.46
N ILE A 253 4.41 18.71 -11.66
CA ILE A 253 5.44 19.73 -11.83
C ILE A 253 5.26 20.27 -13.25
N SER A 254 4.49 21.33 -13.40
CA SER A 254 4.59 22.18 -14.58
C SER A 254 5.95 22.88 -14.52
N GLU A 255 6.72 22.89 -15.61
CA GLU A 255 7.83 23.84 -15.75
C GLU A 255 7.29 25.25 -15.48
N LYS A 256 8.11 26.08 -14.81
CA LYS A 256 7.77 27.40 -14.23
C LYS A 256 6.49 28.02 -14.83
N PRO A 257 5.46 28.35 -14.02
CA PRO A 257 4.35 29.15 -14.53
C PRO A 257 4.91 30.52 -14.95
N GLY A 258 5.00 30.77 -16.25
CA GLY A 258 5.45 32.07 -16.78
C GLY A 258 6.45 32.07 -17.94
N ILE A 259 6.85 30.93 -18.51
CA ILE A 259 7.62 30.94 -19.77
C ILE A 259 6.69 30.50 -20.89
N GLN A 260 5.95 31.45 -21.45
CA GLN A 260 5.52 31.32 -22.84
C GLN A 260 6.71 31.73 -23.69
N GLU A 261 7.29 30.76 -24.40
CA GLU A 261 8.07 31.05 -25.60
C GLU A 261 7.09 31.66 -26.62
N ASN A 262 7.12 32.98 -26.76
CA ASN A 262 6.89 33.70 -28.01
C ASN A 262 7.29 35.17 -27.81
N ASP A 263 8.35 35.57 -28.51
CA ASP A 263 8.70 36.95 -28.78
C ASP A 263 7.52 37.67 -29.45
N SER A 264 6.70 38.39 -28.67
CA SER A 264 6.00 39.61 -29.08
C SER A 264 5.03 40.04 -27.98
N GLU A 265 5.02 41.34 -27.68
CA GLU A 265 4.07 42.08 -26.80
C GLU A 265 4.55 42.33 -25.36
N GLU A 266 5.53 43.23 -25.25
CA GLU A 266 5.66 44.15 -24.12
C GLU A 266 4.39 45.02 -24.03
N GLU A 267 3.37 44.63 -23.28
CA GLU A 267 2.38 45.54 -22.66
C GLU A 267 1.39 44.75 -21.78
N GLY A 268 1.82 44.35 -20.58
CA GLY A 268 0.90 43.66 -19.64
C GLY A 268 1.44 43.29 -18.27
N LEU A 269 2.75 43.38 -18.03
CA LEU A 269 3.40 42.86 -16.82
C LEU A 269 3.29 43.75 -15.57
N GLU A 270 2.78 44.98 -15.65
CA GLU A 270 2.62 45.84 -14.46
C GLU A 270 1.35 45.54 -13.64
N LYS A 271 0.33 44.92 -14.22
CA LYS A 271 -0.97 44.74 -13.53
C LYS A 271 -0.95 43.60 -12.51
N ASP A 272 -0.20 42.52 -12.77
CA ASP A 272 -0.18 41.33 -11.90
C ASP A 272 0.82 41.39 -10.74
N LEU A 273 1.83 42.26 -10.81
CA LEU A 273 2.75 42.51 -9.68
C LEU A 273 2.09 43.30 -8.54
N SER A 274 0.99 44.00 -8.81
CA SER A 274 0.25 44.79 -7.81
C SER A 274 -0.52 43.92 -6.79
N LEU A 275 -0.74 42.63 -7.09
CA LEU A 275 -1.48 41.69 -6.25
C LEU A 275 -0.59 40.88 -5.30
N ILE A 276 0.71 40.77 -5.60
CA ILE A 276 1.68 40.03 -4.78
C ILE A 276 2.06 40.91 -3.59
N GLY A 277 1.53 40.58 -2.41
CA GLY A 277 1.68 41.39 -1.17
C GLY A 277 0.35 41.83 -0.56
N SER A 278 -0.76 41.61 -1.26
CA SER A 278 -2.11 41.88 -0.73
C SER A 278 -2.67 40.76 0.15
N HIS A 279 -2.12 39.55 0.04
CA HIS A 279 -2.57 38.39 0.82
C HIS A 279 -2.13 38.51 2.28
N ALA A 280 -3.02 38.16 3.23
CA ALA A 280 -2.77 38.24 4.67
C ALA A 280 -1.47 37.52 5.12
N PHE A 281 -1.04 36.50 4.37
CA PHE A 281 0.21 35.78 4.56
C PHE A 281 1.45 36.66 4.30
N ALA A 282 1.42 37.54 3.30
CA ALA A 282 2.53 38.41 2.94
C ALA A 282 2.63 39.65 3.86
N ARG A 283 1.54 40.00 4.56
CA ARG A 283 1.47 41.20 5.42
C ARG A 283 1.92 40.98 6.88
N MET A 284 2.35 39.77 7.26
CA MET A 284 2.70 39.43 8.65
C MET A 284 1.63 39.90 9.66
N GLU A 285 0.35 39.82 9.30
CA GLU A 285 -0.74 40.14 10.23
C GLU A 285 -0.92 39.00 11.24
N GLY A 286 -0.07 39.03 12.27
CA GLY A 286 -0.20 38.19 13.46
C GLY A 286 0.24 36.74 13.24
N ASP A 287 0.99 36.24 14.23
CA ASP A 287 1.37 34.84 14.31
C ASP A 287 0.11 33.96 14.52
N ILE A 288 -0.37 33.36 13.43
CA ILE A 288 -1.58 32.52 13.38
C ILE A 288 -1.49 31.37 14.39
N ASP A 289 -0.30 30.83 14.60
CA ASP A 289 -0.08 29.74 15.54
C ASP A 289 -0.22 30.22 16.99
N LYS A 290 0.23 31.44 17.28
CA LYS A 290 0.02 32.09 18.59
C LYS A 290 -1.45 32.34 18.87
N GLN A 291 -2.21 32.76 17.85
CA GLN A 291 -3.66 32.94 17.96
C GLN A 291 -4.40 31.60 18.16
N ARG A 292 -3.98 30.53 17.46
CA ARG A 292 -4.49 29.17 17.67
C ARG A 292 -4.24 28.65 19.08
N LYS A 293 -3.04 28.91 19.61
CA LYS A 293 -2.64 28.50 20.96
C LYS A 293 -3.48 29.19 22.05
N LEU A 294 -3.77 30.48 21.87
CA LEU A 294 -4.64 31.25 22.76
C LEU A 294 -6.11 30.81 22.68
N ALA A 295 -6.60 30.50 21.47
CA ALA A 295 -7.95 29.96 21.28
C ALA A 295 -8.13 28.58 21.95
N LEU A 296 -7.12 27.71 21.89
CA LEU A 296 -7.11 26.41 22.59
C LEU A 296 -7.06 26.56 24.12
N GLN A 297 -6.50 27.67 24.62
CA GLN A 297 -6.49 28.03 26.05
C GLN A 297 -7.76 28.77 26.50
N GLY A 298 -8.79 28.88 25.64
CA GLY A 298 -10.06 29.53 25.97
C GLY A 298 -9.98 31.06 26.06
N GLN A 299 -8.85 31.67 25.69
CA GLN A 299 -8.68 33.12 25.66
C GLN A 299 -8.99 33.63 24.26
N MET A 300 -10.16 34.27 24.10
CA MET A 300 -10.51 34.93 22.85
C MET A 300 -9.66 36.19 22.66
N SER A 301 -9.00 36.32 21.51
CA SER A 301 -8.24 37.53 21.18
C SER A 301 -9.17 38.75 21.14
N GLY A 302 -8.66 39.94 21.48
CA GLY A 302 -9.47 41.18 21.48
C GLY A 302 -10.13 41.46 20.12
N VAL A 303 -9.43 41.13 19.03
CA VAL A 303 -9.95 41.22 17.65
C VAL A 303 -11.11 40.24 17.42
N ALA A 304 -11.03 39.01 17.97
CA ALA A 304 -12.11 38.04 17.86
C ALA A 304 -13.35 38.47 18.67
N LEU A 305 -13.15 39.06 19.85
CA LEU A 305 -14.21 39.62 20.68
C LEU A 305 -14.94 40.75 19.94
N GLN A 306 -14.19 41.69 19.36
CA GLN A 306 -14.77 42.81 18.61
C GLN A 306 -15.55 42.34 17.38
N LYS A 307 -15.03 41.32 16.67
CA LYS A 307 -15.73 40.70 15.53
C LYS A 307 -17.01 39.97 15.95
N GLN A 308 -17.04 39.37 17.14
CA GLN A 308 -18.23 38.75 17.72
C GLN A 308 -19.27 39.81 18.16
N HIS A 309 -18.84 40.92 18.77
CA HIS A 309 -19.72 42.05 19.09
C HIS A 309 -20.35 42.63 17.82
N GLN A 310 -19.58 42.82 16.75
CA GLN A 310 -20.10 43.31 15.46
C GLN A 310 -21.14 42.35 14.87
N ARG A 311 -20.88 41.03 14.92
CA ARG A 311 -21.83 40.01 14.45
C ARG A 311 -23.13 40.03 15.25
N ASN A 312 -23.03 40.13 16.57
CA ASN A 312 -24.20 40.23 17.44
C ASN A 312 -25.00 41.50 17.13
N TYR A 313 -24.34 42.66 17.08
CA TYR A 313 -24.98 43.93 16.74
C TYR A 313 -25.71 43.87 15.40
N ASN A 314 -25.08 43.35 14.35
CA ASN A 314 -25.71 43.20 13.04
C ASN A 314 -26.91 42.24 13.10
N ARG A 315 -26.83 41.16 13.88
CA ARG A 315 -27.95 40.24 14.07
C ARG A 315 -29.15 40.92 14.74
N TRP A 316 -28.89 41.71 15.78
CA TRP A 316 -29.94 42.51 16.45
C TRP A 316 -30.53 43.56 15.52
N LEU A 317 -29.71 44.24 14.71
CA LEU A 317 -30.17 45.19 13.70
C LEU A 317 -31.07 44.53 12.65
N SER A 318 -30.66 43.37 12.11
CA SER A 318 -31.49 42.63 11.15
C SER A 318 -32.82 42.23 11.76
N ARG A 319 -32.80 41.77 13.02
CA ARG A 319 -34.02 41.38 13.75
C ARG A 319 -34.95 42.58 14.00
N ALA A 320 -34.39 43.71 14.42
CA ALA A 320 -35.16 44.95 14.61
C ALA A 320 -35.76 45.49 13.31
N ARG A 321 -35.15 45.25 12.14
CA ARG A 321 -35.72 45.61 10.83
C ARG A 321 -36.87 44.70 10.40
N THR A 322 -36.92 43.48 10.92
CA THR A 322 -37.95 42.48 10.56
C THR A 322 -39.09 42.39 11.56
N GLU A 323 -38.90 42.88 12.78
CA GLU A 323 -39.96 42.89 13.80
C GLU A 323 -40.90 44.07 13.58
N ASP A 324 -42.19 43.76 13.43
CA ASP A 324 -43.24 44.77 13.34
C ASP A 324 -43.61 45.25 14.76
N LEU A 325 -43.29 46.51 15.05
CA LEU A 325 -43.54 47.14 16.35
C LEU A 325 -44.77 48.07 16.33
N SER A 326 -45.66 47.92 15.34
CA SER A 326 -46.87 48.74 15.19
C SER A 326 -47.74 48.75 16.45
N ASP A 327 -47.88 47.61 17.12
CA ASP A 327 -48.67 47.48 18.36
C ASP A 327 -48.08 48.29 19.52
N VAL A 328 -46.75 48.36 19.61
CA VAL A 328 -46.03 49.13 20.64
C VAL A 328 -46.01 50.63 20.29
N ALA A 329 -45.97 50.97 19.01
CA ALA A 329 -46.10 52.35 18.53
C ALA A 329 -47.49 52.94 18.85
N ALA A 330 -48.55 52.13 18.72
CA ALA A 330 -49.92 52.53 19.07
C ALA A 330 -50.07 52.92 20.56
N LEU A 331 -49.25 52.33 21.42
CA LEU A 331 -49.20 52.63 22.86
C LEU A 331 -48.40 53.90 23.21
N LYS A 332 -47.87 54.63 22.20
CA LYS A 332 -46.98 55.81 22.36
C LYS A 332 -45.76 55.55 23.25
N ALA A 333 -45.33 54.29 23.37
CA ALA A 333 -44.25 53.86 24.26
C ALA A 333 -42.87 53.80 23.57
N LEU A 334 -42.76 54.28 22.33
CA LEU A 334 -41.50 54.30 21.58
C LEU A 334 -40.86 55.69 21.64
N TYR A 335 -39.62 55.75 22.11
CA TYR A 335 -38.79 56.94 22.03
C TYR A 335 -38.11 56.99 20.66
N GLN A 336 -38.49 57.96 19.81
CA GLN A 336 -37.79 58.22 18.56
C GLN A 336 -36.51 59.00 18.85
N SER A 337 -35.36 58.34 18.76
CA SER A 337 -34.06 59.02 18.65
C SER A 337 -33.88 59.49 17.21
N GLY A 338 -33.74 60.80 17.00
CA GLY A 338 -33.31 61.40 15.73
C GLY A 338 -31.85 61.12 15.43
#